data_AF-A0A967FAC1-F1
#
_entry.id   AF-A0A967FAC1-F1
#
_cell.length_a   1.000
_cell.length_b   1.000
_cell.length_c   1.000
_cell.angle_alpha   90.00
_cell.angle_beta   90.00
_cell.angle_gamma   90.00
#
_symmetry.space_group_name_H-M   'P 1'
#
loop_
_entity.id
_entity.type
_entity.pdbx_description
1 polymer ?
#
loop_
_entity_poly.entity_id
_entity_poly.type
_entity_poly.pdbx_seq_one_letter_code
_entity_poly.pdbx_strand_id
1 'polypeptide(L)'
;MDIPQFKDIIEKLSIFKRHSSLLVPVIIALVGVLLFVPSQLMNSKLKAQMSEESIMQGSRRISSLRESTPASDQWKLERERQQAFQSDANQIELLAKELSQRQLLSDQIFPKPKDESILLFKDFGQRFRSGIDEKLKDLNAGECPTEEELKRSEGGVSSGFRRSVSYNRSSFSDAGSEIRDALCRSKAEAASVYINPITLSGYEFWGQYQYAGTPEAVKDCWYYQLAYWIIEDIFDTIDAMNSGSNSVFESPVKRLQSIWFADESVMGRLVSTTTKGPSTRTTSKVARDMPTYVLTIQDGLTVPWTSRVCNSDIDVLHFNVRVVVSTKAVLQFMQQLCSAKRHIVRESGGQMQGPRYAKHNQITVLESRITSINRKDEIHKYYRYGEDAVVELELICEYIFSTKGYDDIKPASVKKSQIIQTMPGMLDSGRSYIGPDGIPVTR
;
A
#
# COMPACT_ATOMS: atom_id res chain seq x y z
N MET A 1 92.06 2.35 -3.86
CA MET A 1 92.64 3.10 -2.74
C MET A 1 93.31 2.09 -1.82
N ASP A 2 94.63 2.10 -1.82
CA ASP A 2 95.49 1.13 -1.15
C ASP A 2 95.42 1.25 0.39
N ILE A 3 95.06 0.13 1.03
CA ILE A 3 94.88 -0.04 2.48
C ILE A 3 96.19 -0.01 3.33
N PRO A 4 97.45 -0.04 2.82
CA PRO A 4 98.63 0.00 3.70
C PRO A 4 98.87 1.35 4.39
N GLN A 5 98.39 2.47 3.84
CA GLN A 5 98.70 3.81 4.39
C GLN A 5 97.83 4.19 5.60
N PHE A 6 96.70 3.51 5.83
CA PHE A 6 95.80 3.86 6.94
C PHE A 6 96.35 3.40 8.30
N LYS A 7 97.18 2.35 8.31
CA LYS A 7 97.83 1.88 9.55
C LYS A 7 98.84 2.89 10.11
N ASP A 8 99.55 3.60 9.23
CA ASP A 8 100.59 4.57 9.63
C ASP A 8 99.98 5.86 10.22
N ILE A 9 98.74 6.20 9.83
CA ILE A 9 97.99 7.34 10.40
C ILE A 9 97.39 6.99 11.77
N ILE A 10 96.95 5.73 11.97
CA ILE A 10 96.41 5.28 13.26
C ILE A 10 97.50 5.17 14.33
N GLU A 11 98.73 4.79 13.95
CA GLU A 11 99.83 4.65 14.90
C GLU A 11 100.31 6.01 15.43
N LYS A 12 100.27 7.06 14.60
CA LYS A 12 100.58 8.44 14.99
C LYS A 12 99.51 9.11 15.86
N LEU A 13 98.30 8.57 15.93
CA LEU A 13 97.23 9.06 16.82
C LEU A 13 97.36 8.57 18.27
N SER A 14 98.26 7.61 18.55
CA SER A 14 98.51 7.13 19.92
C SER A 14 99.14 8.19 20.84
N ILE A 15 99.78 9.22 20.26
CA ILE A 15 100.40 10.33 21.00
C ILE A 15 99.34 11.36 21.49
N PHE A 16 98.15 11.42 20.88
CA PHE A 16 97.07 12.34 21.29
C PHE A 16 96.29 11.87 22.53
N LYS A 17 96.57 10.66 23.05
CA LYS A 17 95.90 10.10 24.23
C LYS A 17 96.22 10.84 25.53
N ARG A 18 97.25 11.70 25.56
CA ARG A 18 97.61 12.52 26.73
C ARG A 18 96.89 13.86 26.85
N HIS A 19 96.15 14.31 25.82
CA HIS A 19 95.41 15.59 25.85
C HIS A 19 93.94 15.45 25.43
N SER A 20 93.32 14.26 25.56
CA SER A 20 91.95 14.01 25.08
C SER A 20 90.88 14.85 25.76
N SER A 21 91.16 15.44 26.93
CA SER A 21 90.21 16.33 27.63
C SER A 21 89.98 17.68 26.94
N LEU A 22 90.89 18.13 26.06
CA LEU A 22 90.78 19.40 25.34
C LEU A 22 90.17 19.28 23.94
N LEU A 23 89.98 18.06 23.43
CA LEU A 23 89.52 17.84 22.05
C LEU A 23 87.99 17.91 21.93
N VAL A 24 87.28 17.46 22.97
CA VAL A 24 85.81 17.48 23.04
C VAL A 24 85.23 18.91 23.01
N PRO A 25 85.74 19.89 23.78
CA PRO A 25 85.22 21.26 23.74
C PRO A 25 85.39 21.94 22.38
N VAL A 26 86.51 21.69 21.70
CA VAL A 26 86.81 22.31 20.40
C VAL A 26 85.86 21.80 19.31
N ILE A 27 85.58 20.50 19.29
CA ILE A 27 84.62 19.91 18.34
C ILE A 27 83.20 20.47 18.58
N ILE A 28 82.77 20.58 19.84
CA ILE A 28 81.44 21.12 20.17
C ILE A 28 81.32 22.59 19.76
N ALA A 29 82.35 23.42 20.00
CA ALA A 29 82.36 24.82 19.59
C ALA A 29 82.29 24.97 18.06
N LEU A 30 83.01 24.14 17.32
CA LEU A 30 83.07 24.20 15.86
C LEU A 30 81.74 23.76 15.22
N VAL A 31 81.10 22.72 15.76
CA VAL A 31 79.75 22.28 15.36
C VAL A 31 78.70 23.34 15.70
N GLY A 32 78.82 24.00 16.85
CA GLY A 32 77.92 25.08 17.26
C GLY A 32 77.94 26.28 16.30
N VAL A 33 79.13 26.74 15.90
CA VAL A 33 79.26 27.83 14.92
C VAL A 33 78.70 27.44 13.56
N LEU A 34 78.92 26.19 13.13
CA LEU A 34 78.51 25.72 11.80
C LEU A 34 76.99 25.55 11.67
N LEU A 35 76.28 25.29 12.77
CA LEU A 35 74.80 25.23 12.81
C LEU A 35 74.14 26.61 13.01
N PHE A 36 74.84 27.59 13.57
CA PHE A 36 74.26 28.90 13.88
C PHE A 36 74.22 29.85 12.67
N VAL A 37 75.16 29.72 11.73
CA VAL A 37 75.23 30.59 10.54
C VAL A 37 74.08 30.35 9.54
N PRO A 38 73.68 29.09 9.21
CA PRO A 38 72.57 28.86 8.28
C PRO A 38 71.20 29.25 8.85
N SER A 39 71.00 29.09 10.17
CA SER A 39 69.72 29.34 10.84
C SER A 39 69.36 30.83 10.92
N GLN A 40 70.36 31.72 11.02
CA GLN A 40 70.15 33.18 10.95
C GLN A 40 69.72 33.66 9.55
N LEU A 41 70.26 33.04 8.48
CA LEU A 41 69.96 33.44 7.09
C LEU A 41 68.58 32.98 6.61
N MET A 42 68.08 31.82 7.05
CA MET A 42 66.75 31.32 6.65
C MET A 42 65.58 32.02 7.37
N ASN A 43 65.82 32.62 8.55
CA ASN A 43 64.74 33.23 9.34
C ASN A 43 64.23 34.56 8.74
N SER A 44 65.07 35.29 8.00
CA SER A 44 64.67 36.55 7.35
C SER A 44 63.75 36.32 6.13
N LYS A 45 64.01 35.27 5.34
CA LYS A 45 63.21 34.94 4.14
C LYS A 45 61.87 34.29 4.47
N LEU A 46 61.83 33.42 5.49
CA LEU A 46 60.58 32.81 5.95
C LEU A 46 59.62 33.86 6.55
N LYS A 47 60.14 34.84 7.29
CA LYS A 47 59.31 35.89 7.87
C LYS A 47 58.70 36.82 6.81
N ALA A 48 59.47 37.12 5.75
CA ALA A 48 58.97 37.88 4.60
C ALA A 48 57.88 37.10 3.85
N GLN A 49 58.13 35.83 3.49
CA GLN A 49 57.16 34.98 2.79
C GLN A 49 55.89 34.71 3.61
N MET A 50 56.01 34.45 4.92
CA MET A 50 54.85 34.26 5.78
C MET A 50 54.00 35.53 5.91
N SER A 51 54.62 36.73 5.93
CA SER A 51 53.85 37.98 5.99
C SER A 51 53.11 38.25 4.68
N GLU A 52 53.72 37.99 3.53
CA GLU A 52 53.13 38.24 2.22
C GLU A 52 52.02 37.24 1.88
N GLU A 53 52.25 35.94 2.11
CA GLU A 53 51.23 34.91 1.88
C GLU A 53 50.07 34.99 2.88
N SER A 54 50.33 35.32 4.16
CA SER A 54 49.25 35.47 5.14
C SER A 54 48.37 36.70 4.84
N ILE A 55 48.95 37.80 4.37
CA ILE A 55 48.20 39.00 3.97
C ILE A 55 47.42 38.74 2.67
N MET A 56 48.00 38.04 1.69
CA MET A 56 47.31 37.68 0.45
C MET A 56 46.20 36.64 0.65
N GLN A 57 46.42 35.60 1.45
CA GLN A 57 45.40 34.60 1.72
C GLN A 57 44.30 35.15 2.64
N GLY A 58 44.67 35.99 3.63
CA GLY A 58 43.72 36.69 4.48
C GLY A 58 42.83 37.64 3.69
N SER A 59 43.41 38.49 2.83
CA SER A 59 42.65 39.43 2.00
C SER A 59 41.76 38.74 0.97
N ARG A 60 42.20 37.63 0.35
CA ARG A 60 41.35 36.82 -0.54
C ARG A 60 40.19 36.17 0.20
N ARG A 61 40.41 35.61 1.39
CA ARG A 61 39.32 35.05 2.22
C ARG A 61 38.34 36.11 2.69
N ILE A 62 38.82 37.29 3.09
CA ILE A 62 37.96 38.41 3.50
C ILE A 62 37.17 38.94 2.30
N SER A 63 37.78 39.03 1.11
CA SER A 63 37.09 39.46 -0.11
C SER A 63 36.03 38.46 -0.55
N SER A 64 36.33 37.15 -0.51
CA SER A 64 35.34 36.11 -0.82
C SER A 64 34.21 36.05 0.21
N LEU A 65 34.48 36.32 1.49
CA LEU A 65 33.44 36.41 2.53
C LEU A 65 32.57 37.67 2.35
N ARG A 66 33.15 38.79 1.90
CA ARG A 66 32.43 40.02 1.61
C ARG A 66 31.54 39.89 0.37
N GLU A 67 32.01 39.21 -0.67
CA GLU A 67 31.24 38.92 -1.89
C GLU A 67 30.18 37.82 -1.68
N SER A 68 30.41 36.90 -0.75
CA SER A 68 29.44 35.85 -0.39
C SER A 68 28.53 36.24 0.78
N THR A 69 28.59 37.48 1.27
CA THR A 69 27.66 37.95 2.29
C THR A 69 26.26 38.04 1.65
N PRO A 70 25.27 37.28 2.14
CA PRO A 70 23.89 37.37 1.68
C PRO A 70 23.46 38.83 1.62
N ALA A 71 22.77 39.23 0.56
CA ALA A 71 22.21 40.58 0.50
C ALA A 71 21.38 40.84 1.78
N SER A 72 21.41 42.06 2.32
CA SER A 72 20.76 42.39 3.59
C SER A 72 19.25 42.09 3.63
N ASP A 73 18.62 41.88 2.47
CA ASP A 73 17.20 41.50 2.33
C ASP A 73 16.97 40.01 2.03
N GLN A 74 18.02 39.20 1.80
CA GLN A 74 17.89 37.78 1.47
C GLN A 74 17.22 36.98 2.60
N TRP A 75 17.39 37.38 3.86
CA TRP A 75 16.71 36.75 4.99
C TRP A 75 15.19 36.94 4.97
N LYS A 76 14.68 38.03 4.36
CA LYS A 76 13.23 38.26 4.22
C LYS A 76 12.64 37.27 3.22
N LEU A 77 13.29 37.13 2.07
CA LEU A 77 12.92 36.17 1.04
C LEU A 77 12.97 34.72 1.57
N GLU A 78 14.02 34.38 2.33
CA GLU A 78 14.15 33.06 2.93
C GLU A 78 13.09 32.82 4.02
N ARG A 79 12.75 33.83 4.82
CA ARG A 79 11.65 33.75 5.80
C ARG A 79 10.30 33.51 5.12
N GLU A 80 9.98 34.24 4.06
CA GLU A 80 8.75 34.05 3.29
C GLU A 80 8.68 32.64 2.70
N ARG A 81 9.79 32.16 2.13
CA ARG A 81 9.92 30.79 1.61
C ARG A 81 9.68 29.74 2.71
N GLN A 82 10.29 29.91 3.88
CA GLN A 82 10.11 29.00 5.02
C GLN A 82 8.66 29.00 5.54
N GLN A 83 8.02 30.18 5.58
CA GLN A 83 6.61 30.30 5.95
C GLN A 83 5.70 29.59 4.94
N ALA A 84 5.97 29.74 3.65
CA ALA A 84 5.23 29.04 2.60
C ALA A 84 5.37 27.52 2.73
N PHE A 85 6.59 27.01 2.96
CA PHE A 85 6.82 25.58 3.21
C PHE A 85 6.13 25.08 4.49
N GLN A 86 6.14 25.87 5.56
CA GLN A 86 5.44 25.52 6.79
C GLN A 86 3.93 25.47 6.58
N SER A 87 3.37 26.44 5.85
CA SER A 87 1.95 26.46 5.49
C SER A 87 1.57 25.24 4.65
N ASP A 88 2.39 24.90 3.64
CA ASP A 88 2.18 23.74 2.78
C ASP A 88 2.26 22.43 3.57
N ALA A 89 3.26 22.27 4.44
CA ALA A 89 3.39 21.11 5.33
C ALA A 89 2.17 20.95 6.25
N ASN A 90 1.66 22.04 6.83
CA ASN A 90 0.47 22.02 7.67
C ASN A 90 -0.79 21.65 6.87
N GLN A 91 -0.91 22.11 5.62
CA GLN A 91 -2.02 21.75 4.73
C GLN A 91 -1.96 20.27 4.35
N ILE A 92 -0.78 19.75 4.01
CA ILE A 92 -0.56 18.34 3.70
C ILE A 92 -0.91 17.47 4.91
N GLU A 93 -0.51 17.87 6.12
CA GLU A 93 -0.86 17.15 7.34
C GLU A 93 -2.36 17.13 7.60
N LEU A 94 -3.04 18.26 7.41
CA LEU A 94 -4.49 18.34 7.54
C LEU A 94 -5.19 17.44 6.51
N LEU A 95 -4.77 17.51 5.25
CA LEU A 95 -5.30 16.65 4.19
C LEU A 95 -5.08 15.18 4.55
N ALA A 96 -3.85 14.80 4.92
CA ALA A 96 -3.51 13.42 5.30
C ALA A 96 -4.39 12.89 6.44
N LYS A 97 -4.68 13.73 7.44
CA LYS A 97 -5.62 13.39 8.52
C LYS A 97 -7.03 13.17 7.98
N GLU A 98 -7.52 14.04 7.12
CA GLU A 98 -8.88 13.96 6.57
C GLU A 98 -9.09 12.78 5.63
N LEU A 99 -8.03 12.34 4.92
CA LEU A 99 -8.07 11.20 3.99
C LEU A 99 -8.64 9.93 4.63
N SER A 100 -8.33 9.67 5.89
CA SER A 100 -8.73 8.44 6.60
C SER A 100 -9.79 8.68 7.68
N GLN A 101 -10.26 9.92 7.85
CA GLN A 101 -11.40 10.26 8.73
C GLN A 101 -12.74 9.92 8.06
N ARG A 102 -12.91 8.65 7.67
CA ARG A 102 -14.14 8.16 7.03
C ARG A 102 -15.21 7.85 8.07
N GLN A 103 -16.47 7.89 7.63
CA GLN A 103 -17.62 7.55 8.46
C GLN A 103 -17.58 6.07 8.87
N LEU A 104 -17.98 5.80 10.11
CA LEU A 104 -18.08 4.45 10.65
C LEU A 104 -19.50 3.91 10.47
N LEU A 105 -19.61 2.60 10.24
CA LEU A 105 -20.90 1.90 10.29
C LEU A 105 -21.48 1.96 11.72
N SER A 106 -20.64 1.98 12.75
CA SER A 106 -21.06 2.12 14.14
C SER A 106 -20.04 2.85 15.02
N ASP A 107 -20.42 4.02 15.54
CA ASP A 107 -19.66 4.77 16.57
C ASP A 107 -19.77 4.15 17.97
N GLN A 108 -20.52 3.06 18.11
CA GLN A 108 -20.72 2.38 19.40
C GLN A 108 -19.70 1.26 19.65
N ILE A 109 -18.92 0.87 18.63
CA ILE A 109 -17.96 -0.26 18.70
C ILE A 109 -16.52 0.22 18.87
N PHE A 110 -16.15 1.34 18.23
CA PHE A 110 -14.76 1.77 18.09
C PHE A 110 -14.45 3.00 18.96
N PRO A 111 -13.24 3.09 19.57
CA PRO A 111 -12.17 2.07 19.63
C PRO A 111 -12.45 0.94 20.62
N LYS A 112 -13.43 1.12 21.50
CA LYS A 112 -13.88 0.15 22.49
C LYS A 112 -15.42 0.16 22.49
N PRO A 113 -16.07 -1.01 22.53
CA PRO A 113 -17.52 -1.05 22.49
C PRO A 113 -18.11 -0.44 23.76
N LYS A 114 -19.21 0.31 23.62
CA LYS A 114 -19.90 0.97 24.74
C LYS A 114 -20.56 -0.02 25.69
N ASP A 115 -20.95 -1.18 25.17
CA ASP A 115 -21.44 -2.33 25.91
C ASP A 115 -20.91 -3.64 25.30
N GLU A 116 -21.12 -4.77 25.99
CA GLU A 116 -20.72 -6.09 25.49
C GLU A 116 -21.91 -6.86 24.88
N SER A 117 -22.95 -6.14 24.46
CA SER A 117 -24.15 -6.75 23.93
C SER A 117 -23.89 -7.37 22.56
N ILE A 118 -24.37 -8.60 22.37
CA ILE A 118 -24.34 -9.28 21.08
C ILE A 118 -25.11 -8.47 20.02
N LEU A 119 -26.11 -7.69 20.44
CA LEU A 119 -26.93 -6.87 19.54
C LEU A 119 -26.11 -5.79 18.84
N LEU A 120 -25.08 -5.24 19.50
CA LEU A 120 -24.21 -4.21 18.93
C LEU A 120 -23.49 -4.71 17.67
N PHE A 121 -22.95 -5.92 17.73
CA PHE A 121 -22.23 -6.54 16.61
C PHE A 121 -23.18 -7.02 15.50
N LYS A 122 -24.40 -7.46 15.87
CA LYS A 122 -25.44 -7.77 14.89
C LYS A 122 -25.92 -6.53 14.14
N ASP A 123 -26.11 -5.41 14.84
CA ASP A 123 -26.47 -4.11 14.24
C ASP A 123 -25.38 -3.66 13.26
N PHE A 124 -24.10 -3.79 13.62
CA PHE A 124 -23.00 -3.53 12.68
C PHE A 124 -23.11 -4.36 11.40
N GLY A 125 -23.32 -5.68 11.52
CA GLY A 125 -23.47 -6.55 10.36
C GLY A 125 -24.70 -6.21 9.50
N GLN A 126 -25.80 -5.80 10.13
CA GLN A 126 -27.00 -5.32 9.42
C GLN A 126 -26.71 -4.03 8.66
N ARG A 127 -26.01 -3.07 9.27
CA ARG A 127 -25.61 -1.82 8.61
C ARG A 127 -24.63 -2.05 7.47
N PHE A 128 -23.67 -2.96 7.64
CA PHE A 128 -22.75 -3.36 6.57
C PHE A 128 -23.52 -3.85 5.34
N ARG A 129 -24.45 -4.80 5.53
CA ARG A 129 -25.26 -5.35 4.43
C ARG A 129 -26.20 -4.32 3.83
N SER A 130 -26.88 -3.54 4.67
CA SER A 130 -27.81 -2.50 4.21
C SER A 130 -27.08 -1.42 3.42
N GLY A 131 -25.87 -1.04 3.83
CA GLY A 131 -25.04 -0.08 3.09
C GLY A 131 -24.55 -0.63 1.74
N ILE A 132 -24.30 -1.93 1.63
CA ILE A 132 -24.04 -2.58 0.34
C ILE A 132 -25.31 -2.56 -0.51
N ASP A 133 -26.46 -2.99 0.04
CA ASP A 133 -27.73 -3.05 -0.68
C ASP A 133 -28.16 -1.65 -1.19
N GLU A 134 -27.92 -0.59 -0.40
CA GLU A 134 -28.15 0.80 -0.80
C GLU A 134 -27.27 1.21 -1.99
N LYS A 135 -25.97 0.93 -1.94
CA LYS A 135 -25.07 1.23 -3.06
C LYS A 135 -25.40 0.42 -4.31
N LEU A 136 -25.81 -0.85 -4.17
CA LEU A 136 -26.27 -1.66 -5.30
C LEU A 136 -27.51 -1.07 -5.95
N LYS A 137 -28.44 -0.54 -5.14
CA LYS A 137 -29.61 0.18 -5.64
C LYS A 137 -29.22 1.47 -6.37
N ASP A 138 -28.31 2.26 -5.80
CA ASP A 138 -27.83 3.51 -6.41
C ASP A 138 -27.16 3.26 -7.76
N LEU A 139 -26.38 2.17 -7.87
CA LEU A 139 -25.76 1.71 -9.10
C LEU A 139 -26.74 1.14 -10.14
N ASN A 140 -28.03 1.00 -9.80
CA ASN A 140 -28.99 0.22 -10.57
C ASN A 140 -28.41 -1.18 -10.92
N ALA A 141 -27.79 -1.83 -9.94
CA ALA A 141 -27.17 -3.13 -10.12
C ALA A 141 -28.25 -4.22 -10.26
N GLY A 142 -27.99 -5.17 -11.15
CA GLY A 142 -28.86 -6.32 -11.37
C GLY A 142 -28.12 -7.65 -11.28
N GLU A 143 -28.88 -8.74 -11.29
CA GLU A 143 -28.34 -10.09 -11.36
C GLU A 143 -28.75 -10.75 -12.68
N CYS A 144 -27.98 -11.74 -13.12
CA CYS A 144 -28.42 -12.60 -14.21
C CYS A 144 -29.63 -13.45 -13.76
N PRO A 145 -30.48 -13.94 -14.69
CA PRO A 145 -31.59 -14.79 -14.33
C PRO A 145 -31.18 -15.99 -13.48
N THR A 146 -31.97 -16.32 -12.44
CA THR A 146 -31.75 -17.56 -11.67
C THR A 146 -32.29 -18.77 -12.43
N GLU A 147 -31.81 -19.97 -12.11
CA GLU A 147 -32.33 -21.22 -12.69
C GLU A 147 -33.83 -21.41 -12.39
N GLU A 148 -34.33 -20.92 -11.26
CA GLU A 148 -35.76 -20.93 -10.93
C GLU A 148 -36.55 -19.96 -11.79
N GLU A 149 -36.03 -18.77 -12.07
CA GLU A 149 -36.65 -17.81 -12.99
C GLU A 149 -36.72 -18.40 -14.42
N LEU A 150 -35.62 -19.02 -14.87
CA LEU A 150 -35.55 -19.69 -16.17
C LEU A 150 -36.58 -20.83 -16.24
N LYS A 151 -36.62 -21.74 -15.25
CA LYS A 151 -37.61 -22.83 -15.20
C LYS A 151 -39.05 -22.34 -15.16
N ARG A 152 -39.33 -21.24 -14.44
CA ARG A 152 -40.68 -20.64 -14.37
C ARG A 152 -41.09 -20.06 -15.71
N SER A 153 -40.17 -19.41 -16.42
CA SER A 153 -40.42 -18.86 -17.75
C SER A 153 -40.73 -19.96 -18.78
N GLU A 154 -40.09 -21.13 -18.65
CA GLU A 154 -40.33 -22.29 -19.53
C GLU A 154 -41.61 -23.07 -19.15
N GLY A 155 -41.88 -23.20 -17.84
CA GLY A 155 -43.04 -23.93 -17.31
C GLY A 155 -44.40 -23.28 -17.59
N GLY A 156 -44.43 -21.96 -17.84
CA GLY A 156 -45.65 -21.25 -18.20
C GLY A 156 -46.30 -21.72 -19.51
N VAL A 157 -45.52 -22.33 -20.41
CA VAL A 157 -45.99 -22.79 -21.74
C VAL A 157 -46.60 -24.20 -21.69
N SER A 158 -46.38 -24.98 -20.62
CA SER A 158 -46.68 -26.42 -20.59
C SER A 158 -47.92 -26.83 -19.78
N SER A 159 -48.67 -25.90 -19.18
CA SER A 159 -49.84 -26.23 -18.34
C SER A 159 -51.17 -26.45 -19.10
N GLY A 160 -51.21 -26.25 -20.43
CA GLY A 160 -52.46 -26.30 -21.21
C GLY A 160 -52.69 -27.52 -22.13
N PHE A 161 -51.68 -28.32 -22.46
CA PHE A 161 -51.81 -29.36 -23.49
C PHE A 161 -51.51 -30.77 -22.98
N ARG A 162 -52.45 -31.34 -22.23
CA ARG A 162 -52.62 -32.80 -22.15
C ARG A 162 -53.25 -33.29 -23.45
N ARG A 163 -52.44 -33.57 -24.49
CA ARG A 163 -52.85 -34.50 -25.55
C ARG A 163 -51.63 -35.17 -26.17
N SER A 164 -51.67 -36.49 -26.14
CA SER A 164 -50.70 -37.44 -26.66
C SER A 164 -50.36 -37.17 -28.13
N VAL A 165 -49.15 -36.67 -28.41
CA VAL A 165 -48.51 -36.90 -29.71
C VAL A 165 -47.01 -37.03 -29.48
N SER A 166 -46.53 -38.26 -29.63
CA SER A 166 -45.12 -38.62 -29.68
C SER A 166 -44.56 -38.30 -31.07
N TYR A 167 -44.10 -37.07 -31.31
CA TYR A 167 -43.25 -36.76 -32.48
C TYR A 167 -42.34 -35.54 -32.20
N ASN A 168 -41.05 -35.71 -32.54
CA ASN A 168 -39.99 -34.70 -32.70
C ASN A 168 -39.63 -33.81 -31.50
N ARG A 169 -38.75 -34.34 -30.66
CA ARG A 169 -38.05 -33.67 -29.54
C ARG A 169 -37.04 -32.57 -29.94
N SER A 170 -36.82 -32.31 -31.23
CA SER A 170 -35.81 -31.34 -31.70
C SER A 170 -36.35 -29.93 -31.92
N SER A 171 -37.66 -29.72 -32.00
CA SER A 171 -38.24 -28.37 -32.25
C SER A 171 -38.55 -27.59 -30.97
N PHE A 172 -38.50 -28.24 -29.80
CA PHE A 172 -38.79 -27.60 -28.50
C PHE A 172 -37.56 -26.96 -27.85
N SER A 173 -36.34 -27.30 -28.30
CA SER A 173 -35.11 -26.68 -27.78
C SER A 173 -35.00 -25.21 -28.15
N ASP A 174 -35.47 -24.86 -29.35
CA ASP A 174 -35.23 -23.53 -29.92
C ASP A 174 -36.11 -22.48 -29.25
N ALA A 175 -37.42 -22.75 -29.10
CA ALA A 175 -38.34 -21.85 -28.41
C ALA A 175 -37.95 -21.61 -26.93
N GLY A 176 -37.50 -22.66 -26.22
CA GLY A 176 -37.00 -22.50 -24.85
C GLY A 176 -35.74 -21.62 -24.80
N SER A 177 -34.83 -21.80 -25.76
CA SER A 177 -33.61 -20.97 -25.84
C SER A 177 -33.91 -19.50 -26.14
N GLU A 178 -34.91 -19.20 -26.97
CA GLU A 178 -35.35 -17.84 -27.27
C GLU A 178 -35.98 -17.17 -26.05
N ILE A 179 -36.83 -17.89 -25.29
CA ILE A 179 -37.42 -17.38 -24.05
C ILE A 179 -36.33 -17.04 -23.02
N ARG A 180 -35.34 -17.95 -22.86
CA ARG A 180 -34.20 -17.70 -21.97
C ARG A 180 -33.37 -16.50 -22.43
N ASP A 181 -33.10 -16.37 -23.72
CA ASP A 181 -32.35 -15.24 -24.26
C ASP A 181 -33.08 -13.92 -24.03
N ALA A 182 -34.40 -13.88 -24.30
CA ALA A 182 -35.23 -12.71 -24.05
C ALA A 182 -35.23 -12.30 -22.57
N LEU A 183 -35.29 -13.27 -21.64
CA LEU A 183 -35.21 -12.98 -20.20
C LEU A 183 -33.82 -12.44 -19.82
N CYS A 184 -32.74 -13.02 -20.34
CA CYS A 184 -31.38 -12.54 -20.08
C CYS A 184 -31.19 -11.12 -20.61
N ARG A 185 -31.69 -10.82 -21.81
CA ARG A 185 -31.64 -9.46 -22.39
C ARG A 185 -32.45 -8.48 -21.57
N SER A 186 -33.68 -8.83 -21.18
CA SER A 186 -34.52 -7.96 -20.36
C SER A 186 -33.85 -7.59 -19.02
N LYS A 187 -33.17 -8.53 -18.37
CA LYS A 187 -32.37 -8.23 -17.16
C LYS A 187 -31.17 -7.32 -17.45
N ALA A 188 -30.50 -7.52 -18.59
CA ALA A 188 -29.37 -6.68 -19.01
C ALA A 188 -29.80 -5.24 -19.34
N GLU A 189 -30.99 -5.08 -19.93
CA GLU A 189 -31.59 -3.78 -20.26
C GLU A 189 -32.04 -3.02 -19.01
N ALA A 190 -32.48 -3.74 -17.98
CA ALA A 190 -32.99 -3.15 -16.75
C ALA A 190 -31.90 -2.72 -15.74
N ALA A 191 -30.66 -3.17 -15.90
CA ALA A 191 -29.57 -2.93 -14.94
C ALA A 191 -28.41 -2.19 -15.59
N SER A 192 -27.72 -1.31 -14.86
CA SER A 192 -26.53 -0.64 -15.38
C SER A 192 -25.27 -1.51 -15.25
N VAL A 193 -25.24 -2.45 -14.30
CA VAL A 193 -24.12 -3.35 -14.04
C VAL A 193 -24.60 -4.64 -13.40
N TYR A 194 -23.96 -5.77 -13.71
CA TYR A 194 -24.22 -7.01 -12.99
C TYR A 194 -23.40 -7.09 -11.70
N ILE A 195 -24.04 -7.25 -10.55
CA ILE A 195 -23.37 -7.47 -9.27
C ILE A 195 -24.21 -8.44 -8.44
N ASN A 196 -23.58 -9.49 -7.91
CA ASN A 196 -24.19 -10.36 -6.92
C ASN A 196 -23.61 -10.02 -5.54
N PRO A 197 -24.41 -9.59 -4.55
CA PRO A 197 -23.90 -9.20 -3.24
C PRO A 197 -23.17 -10.33 -2.51
N ILE A 198 -23.52 -11.60 -2.77
CA ILE A 198 -22.89 -12.77 -2.13
C ILE A 198 -21.42 -12.90 -2.52
N THR A 199 -21.01 -12.39 -3.69
CA THR A 199 -19.61 -12.42 -4.13
C THR A 199 -18.76 -11.29 -3.53
N LEU A 200 -19.37 -10.42 -2.72
CA LEU A 200 -18.68 -9.35 -2.00
C LEU A 200 -18.24 -9.85 -0.64
N SER A 201 -16.95 -9.70 -0.37
CA SER A 201 -16.35 -10.06 0.91
C SER A 201 -17.15 -9.50 2.10
N GLY A 202 -17.48 -10.38 3.05
CA GLY A 202 -18.23 -10.03 4.26
C GLY A 202 -19.75 -10.08 4.15
N TYR A 203 -20.34 -10.04 2.95
CA TYR A 203 -21.81 -9.98 2.83
C TYR A 203 -22.49 -11.23 3.41
N GLU A 204 -22.06 -12.42 2.98
CA GLU A 204 -22.58 -13.69 3.52
C GLU A 204 -22.18 -13.90 4.98
N PHE A 205 -20.93 -13.55 5.34
CA PHE A 205 -20.43 -13.64 6.72
C PHE A 205 -21.36 -12.90 7.70
N TRP A 206 -21.76 -11.68 7.37
CA TRP A 206 -22.68 -10.91 8.21
C TRP A 206 -24.12 -11.42 8.17
N GLY A 207 -24.54 -12.04 7.06
CA GLY A 207 -25.83 -12.71 6.96
C GLY A 207 -25.96 -13.94 7.87
N GLN A 208 -24.85 -14.62 8.13
CA GLN A 208 -24.78 -15.83 8.97
C GLN A 208 -23.94 -15.60 10.24
N TYR A 209 -23.80 -14.35 10.68
CA TYR A 209 -22.86 -13.99 11.73
C TYR A 209 -23.10 -14.76 13.03
N GLN A 210 -22.03 -15.35 13.56
CA GLN A 210 -22.02 -16.06 14.83
C GLN A 210 -21.08 -15.36 15.80
N TYR A 211 -21.62 -15.01 16.98
CA TYR A 211 -20.86 -14.33 18.01
C TYR A 211 -19.83 -15.27 18.63
N ALA A 212 -18.55 -14.89 18.54
CA ALA A 212 -17.41 -15.67 19.04
C ALA A 212 -16.79 -15.11 20.34
N GLY A 213 -17.40 -14.06 20.92
CA GLY A 213 -16.83 -13.31 22.04
C GLY A 213 -16.51 -11.86 21.65
N THR A 214 -16.48 -10.97 22.64
CA THR A 214 -16.28 -9.52 22.45
C THR A 214 -14.97 -9.21 21.72
N PRO A 215 -13.80 -9.79 22.07
CA PRO A 215 -12.55 -9.45 21.41
C PRO A 215 -12.55 -9.79 19.92
N GLU A 216 -13.05 -10.98 19.56
CA GLU A 216 -13.20 -11.45 18.19
C GLU A 216 -14.23 -10.63 17.43
N ALA A 217 -15.36 -10.30 18.04
CA ALA A 217 -16.41 -9.50 17.42
C ALA A 217 -15.94 -8.08 17.09
N VAL A 218 -15.21 -7.42 18.00
CA VAL A 218 -14.60 -6.10 17.75
C VAL A 218 -13.58 -6.18 16.62
N LYS A 219 -12.77 -7.26 16.59
CA LYS A 219 -11.81 -7.50 15.50
C LYS A 219 -12.52 -7.67 14.16
N ASP A 220 -13.53 -8.52 14.11
CA ASP A 220 -14.33 -8.78 12.89
C ASP A 220 -14.98 -7.48 12.40
N CYS A 221 -15.61 -6.69 13.29
CA CYS A 221 -16.18 -5.40 12.93
C CYS A 221 -15.12 -4.45 12.35
N TRP A 222 -13.92 -4.39 12.94
CA TRP A 222 -12.87 -3.51 12.46
C TRP A 222 -12.40 -3.86 11.05
N TYR A 223 -12.08 -5.12 10.79
CA TYR A 223 -11.62 -5.52 9.47
C TYR A 223 -12.71 -5.38 8.40
N TYR A 224 -13.97 -5.64 8.74
CA TYR A 224 -15.07 -5.37 7.81
C TYR A 224 -15.41 -3.88 7.68
N GLN A 225 -15.06 -3.03 8.65
CA GLN A 225 -15.11 -1.57 8.47
C GLN A 225 -14.12 -1.12 7.39
N LEU A 226 -12.90 -1.67 7.40
CA LEU A 226 -11.90 -1.43 6.35
C LEU A 226 -12.37 -1.96 4.99
N ALA A 227 -12.92 -3.18 4.97
CA ALA A 227 -13.47 -3.78 3.77
C ALA A 227 -14.59 -2.90 3.17
N TYR A 228 -15.50 -2.40 4.00
CA TYR A 228 -16.61 -1.55 3.58
C TYR A 228 -16.12 -0.29 2.88
N TRP A 229 -15.10 0.40 3.44
CA TRP A 229 -14.50 1.58 2.80
C TRP A 229 -13.88 1.27 1.43
N ILE A 230 -13.23 0.12 1.28
CA ILE A 230 -12.66 -0.32 0.00
C ILE A 230 -13.77 -0.63 -1.00
N ILE A 231 -14.81 -1.36 -0.58
CA ILE A 231 -15.97 -1.71 -1.42
C ILE A 231 -16.69 -0.45 -1.89
N GLU A 232 -16.88 0.53 -1.00
CA GLU A 232 -17.49 1.82 -1.34
C GLU A 232 -16.72 2.52 -2.46
N ASP A 233 -15.39 2.60 -2.40
CA ASP A 233 -14.61 3.29 -3.43
C ASP A 233 -14.63 2.56 -4.78
N ILE A 234 -14.76 1.23 -4.76
CA ILE A 234 -14.95 0.43 -5.97
C ILE A 234 -16.33 0.69 -6.57
N PHE A 235 -17.36 0.78 -5.74
CA PHE A 235 -18.71 1.14 -6.19
C PHE A 235 -18.75 2.56 -6.76
N ASP A 236 -18.14 3.54 -6.10
CA ASP A 236 -18.05 4.92 -6.60
C ASP A 236 -17.27 4.98 -7.93
N THR A 237 -16.29 4.09 -8.13
CA THR A 237 -15.57 3.94 -9.41
C THR A 237 -16.50 3.41 -10.52
N ILE A 238 -17.29 2.38 -10.22
CA ILE A 238 -18.25 1.80 -11.16
C ILE A 238 -19.35 2.82 -11.51
N ASP A 239 -19.88 3.52 -10.52
CA ASP A 239 -20.89 4.56 -10.69
C ASP A 239 -20.39 5.66 -11.65
N ALA A 240 -19.20 6.19 -11.38
CA ALA A 240 -18.60 7.21 -12.23
C ALA A 240 -18.37 6.70 -13.67
N MET A 241 -17.87 5.47 -13.84
CA MET A 241 -17.63 4.88 -15.16
C MET A 241 -18.92 4.62 -15.93
N ASN A 242 -19.98 4.21 -15.24
CA ASN A 242 -21.27 3.90 -15.86
C ASN A 242 -22.24 5.09 -15.87
N SER A 243 -21.79 6.27 -15.43
CA SER A 243 -22.62 7.47 -15.42
C SER A 243 -23.21 7.74 -16.80
N GLY A 244 -24.54 7.89 -16.85
CA GLY A 244 -25.30 8.09 -18.09
C GLY A 244 -25.66 6.81 -18.87
N SER A 245 -25.21 5.63 -18.43
CA SER A 245 -25.64 4.34 -19.00
C SER A 245 -26.88 3.84 -18.28
N ASN A 246 -27.88 3.37 -19.04
CA ASN A 246 -29.12 2.82 -18.46
C ASN A 246 -29.20 1.30 -18.52
N SER A 247 -28.25 0.66 -19.22
CA SER A 247 -28.22 -0.79 -19.43
C SER A 247 -26.81 -1.33 -19.44
N VAL A 248 -26.64 -2.61 -19.13
CA VAL A 248 -25.35 -3.31 -19.20
C VAL A 248 -24.77 -3.25 -20.62
N PHE A 249 -25.61 -3.17 -21.65
CA PHE A 249 -25.15 -3.10 -23.04
C PHE A 249 -24.32 -1.86 -23.34
N GLU A 250 -24.67 -0.73 -22.73
CA GLU A 250 -24.02 0.57 -22.96
C GLU A 250 -22.92 0.85 -21.93
N SER A 251 -23.05 0.31 -20.71
CA SER A 251 -22.12 0.56 -19.61
C SER A 251 -20.67 0.15 -19.90
N PRO A 252 -19.67 0.98 -19.64
CA PRO A 252 -18.26 0.58 -19.73
C PRO A 252 -17.91 -0.61 -18.82
N VAL A 253 -18.44 -0.62 -17.59
CA VAL A 253 -18.32 -1.73 -16.65
C VAL A 253 -19.57 -2.59 -16.71
N LYS A 254 -19.39 -3.85 -17.12
CA LYS A 254 -20.49 -4.78 -17.38
C LYS A 254 -20.87 -5.59 -16.15
N ARG A 255 -19.88 -5.99 -15.36
CA ARG A 255 -20.07 -6.86 -14.19
C ARG A 255 -18.96 -6.65 -13.16
N LEU A 256 -19.31 -6.60 -11.89
CA LEU A 256 -18.38 -6.86 -10.79
C LEU A 256 -18.51 -8.33 -10.40
N GLN A 257 -17.45 -9.11 -10.61
CA GLN A 257 -17.46 -10.54 -10.28
C GLN A 257 -17.19 -10.76 -8.80
N SER A 258 -16.14 -10.14 -8.24
CA SER A 258 -15.75 -10.32 -6.85
C SER A 258 -14.81 -9.21 -6.36
N ILE A 259 -14.85 -9.01 -5.04
CA ILE A 259 -13.85 -8.25 -4.26
C ILE A 259 -13.44 -9.17 -3.12
N TRP A 260 -12.14 -9.42 -2.96
CA TRP A 260 -11.63 -10.31 -1.92
C TRP A 260 -10.26 -9.88 -1.42
N PHE A 261 -9.89 -10.33 -0.22
CA PHE A 261 -8.71 -9.84 0.51
C PHE A 261 -7.65 -10.92 0.76
N ALA A 262 -8.02 -12.19 0.63
CA ALA A 262 -7.08 -13.32 0.71
C ALA A 262 -6.57 -13.75 -0.68
N ASP A 263 -5.48 -14.53 -0.72
CA ASP A 263 -5.05 -15.18 -1.96
C ASP A 263 -6.11 -16.22 -2.40
N GLU A 264 -6.43 -16.28 -3.71
CA GLU A 264 -7.31 -17.28 -4.29
C GLU A 264 -6.83 -18.71 -3.99
N SER A 265 -5.51 -18.94 -3.86
CA SER A 265 -4.99 -20.27 -3.51
C SER A 265 -5.46 -20.74 -2.12
N VAL A 266 -5.67 -19.79 -1.20
CA VAL A 266 -6.26 -20.02 0.11
C VAL A 266 -7.74 -20.33 -0.07
N MET A 267 -8.46 -19.55 -0.90
CA MET A 267 -9.90 -19.67 -1.17
C MET A 267 -10.30 -20.92 -1.98
N GLY A 268 -9.49 -21.37 -2.94
CA GLY A 268 -9.74 -22.52 -3.79
C GLY A 268 -9.74 -23.84 -3.01
N ARG A 269 -9.09 -23.87 -1.84
CA ARG A 269 -9.22 -24.99 -0.88
C ARG A 269 -10.53 -24.96 -0.09
N LEU A 270 -11.28 -23.86 -0.14
CA LEU A 270 -12.45 -23.59 0.70
C LEU A 270 -13.78 -23.64 -0.07
N VAL A 271 -13.76 -23.40 -1.39
CA VAL A 271 -14.96 -23.37 -2.25
C VAL A 271 -15.08 -24.62 -3.14
N SER A 272 -14.52 -25.77 -2.72
CA SER A 272 -14.90 -27.06 -3.29
C SER A 272 -16.17 -27.58 -2.60
N THR A 273 -17.30 -26.90 -2.83
CA THR A 273 -18.63 -27.29 -2.31
C THR A 273 -19.49 -28.00 -3.35
N THR A 274 -18.93 -28.42 -4.47
CA THR A 274 -19.63 -29.19 -5.50
C THR A 274 -19.05 -30.60 -5.65
N THR A 275 -19.11 -31.41 -4.60
CA THR A 275 -19.24 -32.87 -4.81
C THR A 275 -20.07 -33.52 -3.70
N LYS A 276 -21.21 -34.05 -4.14
CA LYS A 276 -22.24 -34.71 -3.34
C LYS A 276 -21.66 -35.88 -2.52
N GLY A 277 -21.65 -35.73 -1.20
CA GLY A 277 -21.42 -36.84 -0.26
C GLY A 277 -22.01 -36.49 1.11
N PRO A 278 -22.76 -37.39 1.76
CA PRO A 278 -23.26 -37.16 3.11
C PRO A 278 -22.12 -37.43 4.10
N SER A 279 -21.17 -36.49 4.19
CA SER A 279 -20.08 -36.58 5.17
C SER A 279 -20.43 -35.74 6.39
N THR A 280 -20.40 -36.41 7.53
CA THR A 280 -20.32 -35.91 8.91
C THR A 280 -20.06 -34.42 9.07
N ARG A 281 -21.02 -33.80 9.76
CA ARG A 281 -21.16 -32.40 10.18
C ARG A 281 -20.03 -31.97 11.14
N THR A 282 -18.79 -31.90 10.66
CA THR A 282 -17.75 -31.10 11.29
C THR A 282 -17.98 -29.65 10.87
N THR A 283 -18.14 -28.76 11.84
CA THR A 283 -18.24 -27.32 11.64
C THR A 283 -16.96 -26.80 11.01
N SER A 284 -16.87 -26.86 9.68
CA SER A 284 -15.84 -26.18 8.91
C SER A 284 -16.01 -24.69 9.18
N LYS A 285 -15.08 -24.13 9.95
CA LYS A 285 -14.97 -22.69 10.17
C LYS A 285 -14.89 -22.04 8.79
N VAL A 286 -15.97 -21.39 8.36
CA VAL A 286 -16.01 -20.63 7.11
C VAL A 286 -14.79 -19.72 7.13
N ALA A 287 -13.88 -19.96 6.21
CA ALA A 287 -12.67 -19.17 6.14
C ALA A 287 -13.06 -17.72 5.88
N ARG A 288 -12.47 -16.84 6.67
CA ARG A 288 -12.84 -15.43 6.72
C ARG A 288 -12.02 -14.70 5.69
N ASP A 289 -12.67 -14.27 4.63
CA ASP A 289 -12.11 -13.28 3.72
C ASP A 289 -12.23 -11.92 4.38
N MET A 290 -11.13 -11.43 4.93
CA MET A 290 -11.09 -10.13 5.59
C MET A 290 -9.79 -9.42 5.23
N PRO A 291 -9.77 -8.08 5.19
CA PRO A 291 -8.54 -7.33 4.94
C PRO A 291 -7.44 -7.71 5.93
N THR A 292 -6.19 -7.73 5.46
CA THR A 292 -5.01 -7.97 6.29
C THR A 292 -3.99 -6.87 6.08
N TYR A 293 -3.38 -6.43 7.18
CA TYR A 293 -2.28 -5.46 7.13
C TYR A 293 -1.03 -6.09 6.53
N VAL A 294 -0.43 -5.39 5.57
CA VAL A 294 0.85 -5.78 4.96
C VAL A 294 1.97 -5.25 5.86
N LEU A 295 2.47 -6.07 6.77
CA LEU A 295 3.52 -5.67 7.73
C LEU A 295 4.92 -5.95 7.18
N THR A 296 5.02 -6.97 6.35
CA THR A 296 6.19 -7.34 5.55
C THR A 296 5.76 -7.51 4.10
N ILE A 297 6.72 -7.48 3.17
CA ILE A 297 6.45 -7.68 1.74
C ILE A 297 5.77 -9.05 1.49
N GLN A 298 6.10 -10.05 2.30
CA GLN A 298 5.56 -11.41 2.20
C GLN A 298 4.12 -11.55 2.69
N ASP A 299 3.64 -10.60 3.49
CA ASP A 299 2.23 -10.57 3.93
C ASP A 299 1.30 -10.05 2.83
N GLY A 300 1.85 -9.39 1.81
CA GLY A 300 1.10 -8.86 0.68
C GLY A 300 0.64 -9.96 -0.29
N LEU A 301 -0.46 -9.70 -0.98
CA LEU A 301 -0.96 -10.56 -2.07
C LEU A 301 -0.02 -10.65 -3.28
N THR A 302 0.89 -9.67 -3.40
CA THR A 302 1.96 -9.62 -4.40
C THR A 302 3.13 -8.83 -3.81
N VAL A 303 4.30 -8.90 -4.45
CA VAL A 303 5.45 -8.03 -4.19
C VAL A 303 5.16 -6.65 -4.79
N PRO A 304 4.86 -5.63 -3.97
CA PRO A 304 4.45 -4.33 -4.50
C PRO A 304 5.68 -3.56 -5.00
N TRP A 305 5.60 -2.97 -6.19
CA TRP A 305 6.64 -2.08 -6.74
C TRP A 305 6.88 -0.85 -5.86
N THR A 306 5.87 -0.45 -5.08
CA THR A 306 5.94 0.64 -4.11
C THR A 306 6.86 0.32 -2.93
N SER A 307 7.12 -0.97 -2.67
CA SER A 307 7.80 -1.48 -1.48
C SER A 307 7.18 -0.98 -0.17
N ARG A 308 5.93 -0.50 -0.20
CA ARG A 308 5.26 0.03 0.97
C ARG A 308 4.72 -1.13 1.82
N VAL A 309 4.88 -0.97 3.12
CA VAL A 309 4.32 -1.82 4.17
C VAL A 309 3.83 -0.91 5.29
N CYS A 310 3.02 -1.44 6.20
CA CYS A 310 2.52 -0.68 7.35
C CYS A 310 3.69 -0.15 8.19
N ASN A 311 3.55 1.09 8.65
CA ASN A 311 4.51 1.76 9.53
C ASN A 311 3.77 2.72 10.48
N SER A 312 4.48 3.65 11.10
CA SER A 312 3.90 4.62 12.03
C SER A 312 2.92 5.62 11.38
N ASP A 313 3.09 5.89 10.08
CA ASP A 313 2.39 6.95 9.37
C ASP A 313 1.28 6.42 8.45
N ILE A 314 1.45 5.21 7.93
CA ILE A 314 0.51 4.56 7.04
C ILE A 314 0.25 3.11 7.41
N ASP A 315 -1.00 2.69 7.22
CA ASP A 315 -1.35 1.28 7.13
C ASP A 315 -1.63 0.92 5.68
N VAL A 316 -1.16 -0.25 5.27
CA VAL A 316 -1.24 -0.78 3.91
C VAL A 316 -2.06 -2.06 3.93
N LEU A 317 -3.08 -2.14 3.08
CA LEU A 317 -3.87 -3.33 2.82
C LEU A 317 -3.73 -3.70 1.35
N HIS A 318 -3.69 -4.98 1.02
CA HIS A 318 -3.88 -5.44 -0.36
C HIS A 318 -5.27 -6.04 -0.53
N PHE A 319 -5.85 -5.87 -1.71
CA PHE A 319 -7.12 -6.49 -2.09
C PHE A 319 -7.11 -6.84 -3.57
N ASN A 320 -8.00 -7.75 -3.96
CA ASN A 320 -8.25 -8.11 -5.34
C ASN A 320 -9.62 -7.60 -5.78
N VAL A 321 -9.71 -7.17 -7.03
CA VAL A 321 -10.98 -6.85 -7.68
C VAL A 321 -11.02 -7.48 -9.06
N ARG A 322 -12.11 -8.18 -9.37
CA ARG A 322 -12.33 -8.80 -10.68
C ARG A 322 -13.61 -8.24 -11.31
N VAL A 323 -13.47 -7.66 -12.49
CA VAL A 323 -14.56 -7.00 -13.23
C VAL A 323 -14.58 -7.45 -14.68
N VAL A 324 -15.77 -7.46 -15.28
CA VAL A 324 -15.93 -7.54 -16.72
C VAL A 324 -16.15 -6.14 -17.26
N VAL A 325 -15.28 -5.70 -18.17
CA VAL A 325 -15.31 -4.37 -18.76
C VAL A 325 -15.27 -4.45 -20.29
N SER A 326 -15.78 -3.41 -20.94
CA SER A 326 -15.52 -3.21 -22.37
C SER A 326 -14.02 -3.12 -22.64
N THR A 327 -13.54 -3.75 -23.70
CA THR A 327 -12.11 -3.71 -24.09
C THR A 327 -11.57 -2.29 -24.23
N LYS A 328 -12.41 -1.34 -24.66
CA LYS A 328 -12.07 0.08 -24.83
C LYS A 328 -11.95 0.83 -23.49
N ALA A 329 -12.51 0.28 -22.41
CA ALA A 329 -12.63 0.94 -21.11
C ALA A 329 -11.63 0.44 -20.05
N VAL A 330 -10.77 -0.53 -20.38
CA VAL A 330 -9.82 -1.14 -19.41
C VAL A 330 -8.95 -0.10 -18.71
N LEU A 331 -8.25 0.74 -19.49
CA LEU A 331 -7.35 1.77 -18.93
C LEU A 331 -8.13 2.86 -18.19
N GLN A 332 -9.32 3.21 -18.68
CA GLN A 332 -10.19 4.20 -18.03
C GLN A 332 -10.68 3.69 -16.68
N PHE A 333 -11.03 2.40 -16.57
CA PHE A 333 -11.41 1.78 -15.32
C PHE A 333 -10.26 1.83 -14.31
N MET A 334 -9.04 1.45 -14.71
CA MET A 334 -7.86 1.52 -13.84
C MET A 334 -7.56 2.98 -13.40
N GLN A 335 -7.66 3.93 -14.33
CA GLN A 335 -7.48 5.35 -14.01
C GLN A 335 -8.54 5.86 -13.04
N GLN A 336 -9.81 5.51 -13.25
CA GLN A 336 -10.91 5.91 -12.38
C GLN A 336 -10.79 5.26 -11.00
N LEU A 337 -10.35 3.99 -10.93
CA LEU A 337 -10.08 3.27 -9.68
C LEU A 337 -8.95 3.94 -8.88
N CYS A 338 -7.96 4.54 -9.53
CA CYS A 338 -6.89 5.33 -8.91
C CYS A 338 -7.16 6.85 -8.84
N SER A 339 -8.40 7.29 -9.12
CA SER A 339 -8.78 8.71 -9.06
C SER A 339 -9.19 9.13 -7.64
N ALA A 340 -9.40 10.42 -7.42
CA ALA A 340 -9.89 10.90 -6.12
C ALA A 340 -11.39 10.61 -5.92
N LYS A 341 -11.75 10.00 -4.80
CA LYS A 341 -13.12 9.77 -4.31
C LYS A 341 -13.49 10.84 -3.28
N ARG A 342 -14.80 11.02 -3.05
CA ARG A 342 -15.31 11.94 -2.02
C ARG A 342 -15.86 11.13 -0.86
N HIS A 343 -15.64 11.60 0.36
CA HIS A 343 -16.26 11.00 1.55
C HIS A 343 -16.72 12.08 2.52
N ILE A 344 -17.63 11.70 3.41
CA ILE A 344 -18.04 12.51 4.55
C ILE A 344 -16.96 12.36 5.64
N VAL A 345 -16.41 13.48 6.08
CA VAL A 345 -15.40 13.53 7.14
C VAL A 345 -16.08 13.32 8.49
N ARG A 346 -15.58 12.33 9.24
CA ARG A 346 -15.99 12.10 10.63
C ARG A 346 -15.57 13.28 11.50
N GLU A 347 -16.53 13.96 12.13
CA GLU A 347 -16.25 15.02 13.09
C GLU A 347 -15.76 14.44 14.43
N SER A 348 -14.56 14.83 14.86
CA SER A 348 -14.10 14.57 16.22
C SER A 348 -14.72 15.60 17.18
N GLY A 349 -15.82 15.26 17.87
CA GLY A 349 -16.27 16.06 19.04
C GLY A 349 -17.73 16.49 19.14
N GLY A 350 -18.66 15.95 18.34
CA GLY A 350 -20.11 16.07 18.62
C GLY A 350 -20.76 17.45 18.43
N GLN A 351 -20.03 18.49 18.01
CA GLN A 351 -20.64 19.72 17.53
C GLN A 351 -21.01 19.56 16.05
N MET A 352 -22.30 19.29 15.78
CA MET A 352 -22.84 19.22 14.42
C MET A 352 -22.64 20.55 13.69
N GLN A 353 -21.67 20.61 12.76
CA GLN A 353 -21.56 21.69 11.77
C GLN A 353 -22.11 21.29 10.39
N GLY A 354 -22.81 20.15 10.31
CA GLY A 354 -23.30 19.57 9.07
C GLY A 354 -22.24 18.69 8.38
N PRO A 355 -22.61 17.96 7.32
CA PRO A 355 -21.69 17.05 6.64
C PRO A 355 -20.56 17.84 5.95
N ARG A 356 -19.32 17.62 6.37
CA ARG A 356 -18.12 18.10 5.69
C ARG A 356 -17.59 17.05 4.74
N TYR A 357 -17.24 17.44 3.52
CA TYR A 357 -16.70 16.52 2.53
C TYR A 357 -15.20 16.72 2.36
N ALA A 358 -14.46 15.61 2.25
CA ALA A 358 -13.08 15.60 1.81
C ALA A 358 -12.94 14.72 0.57
N LYS A 359 -11.75 14.78 -0.04
CA LYS A 359 -11.36 13.88 -1.13
C LYS A 359 -10.24 12.98 -0.66
N HIS A 360 -10.23 11.74 -1.14
CA HIS A 360 -9.12 10.83 -0.92
C HIS A 360 -8.76 10.06 -2.19
N ASN A 361 -7.50 9.69 -2.34
CA ASN A 361 -7.01 8.85 -3.42
C ASN A 361 -6.06 7.81 -2.84
N GLN A 362 -6.63 6.69 -2.40
CA GLN A 362 -5.92 5.72 -1.56
C GLN A 362 -5.64 4.39 -2.27
N ILE A 363 -6.13 4.21 -3.50
CA ILE A 363 -5.99 2.97 -4.27
C ILE A 363 -4.86 3.09 -5.28
N THR A 364 -3.95 2.12 -5.28
CA THR A 364 -2.92 1.94 -6.32
C THR A 364 -3.03 0.54 -6.90
N VAL A 365 -3.03 0.39 -8.23
CA VAL A 365 -2.97 -0.92 -8.88
C VAL A 365 -1.52 -1.44 -8.85
N LEU A 366 -1.32 -2.63 -8.31
CA LEU A 366 -0.02 -3.30 -8.21
C LEU A 366 0.21 -4.28 -9.35
N GLU A 367 -0.83 -5.06 -9.69
CA GLU A 367 -0.83 -6.01 -10.79
C GLU A 367 -2.15 -5.95 -11.55
N SER A 368 -2.11 -6.28 -12.84
CA SER A 368 -3.28 -6.39 -13.69
C SER A 368 -3.17 -7.62 -14.59
N ARG A 369 -4.25 -8.40 -14.66
CA ARG A 369 -4.42 -9.51 -15.60
C ARG A 369 -5.66 -9.27 -16.43
N ILE A 370 -5.53 -9.44 -17.74
CA ILE A 370 -6.62 -9.25 -18.70
C ILE A 370 -6.84 -10.56 -19.44
N THR A 371 -8.06 -11.08 -19.37
CA THR A 371 -8.45 -12.33 -20.02
C THR A 371 -9.61 -12.06 -20.97
N SER A 372 -9.53 -12.57 -22.21
CA SER A 372 -10.65 -12.48 -23.14
C SER A 372 -11.80 -13.36 -22.68
N ILE A 373 -13.02 -12.86 -22.80
CA ILE A 373 -14.22 -13.62 -22.43
C ILE A 373 -14.77 -14.37 -23.64
N ASN A 374 -14.90 -15.68 -23.51
CA ASN A 374 -15.72 -16.47 -24.41
C ASN A 374 -17.16 -16.51 -23.88
N ARG A 375 -18.08 -15.84 -24.58
CA ARG A 375 -19.50 -15.76 -24.19
C ARG A 375 -20.22 -17.11 -24.19
N LYS A 376 -19.64 -18.14 -24.81
CA LYS A 376 -20.18 -19.50 -24.84
C LYS A 376 -19.81 -20.32 -23.59
N ASP A 377 -18.89 -19.82 -22.77
CA ASP A 377 -18.49 -20.50 -21.54
C ASP A 377 -19.66 -20.53 -20.54
N GLU A 378 -19.75 -21.62 -19.78
CA GLU A 378 -20.86 -21.87 -18.85
C GLU A 378 -21.04 -20.73 -17.83
N ILE A 379 -19.93 -20.17 -17.34
CA ILE A 379 -19.91 -19.06 -16.37
C ILE A 379 -20.48 -17.74 -16.91
N HIS A 380 -20.63 -17.61 -18.23
CA HIS A 380 -21.15 -16.43 -18.92
C HIS A 380 -22.48 -16.69 -19.64
N LYS A 381 -22.98 -17.92 -19.62
CA LYS A 381 -24.16 -18.38 -20.39
C LYS A 381 -25.39 -17.48 -20.25
N TYR A 382 -25.65 -16.95 -19.05
CA TYR A 382 -26.82 -16.12 -18.74
C TYR A 382 -26.54 -14.62 -18.70
N TYR A 383 -25.31 -14.21 -19.02
CA TYR A 383 -24.93 -12.81 -19.06
C TYR A 383 -25.05 -12.27 -20.50
N ARG A 384 -25.50 -11.03 -20.63
CA ARG A 384 -25.53 -10.34 -21.92
C ARG A 384 -24.80 -9.00 -21.75
N TYR A 385 -23.67 -8.85 -22.43
CA TYR A 385 -22.78 -7.70 -22.26
C TYR A 385 -22.86 -6.66 -23.40
N GLY A 386 -23.78 -6.87 -24.36
CA GLY A 386 -23.91 -6.05 -25.57
C GLY A 386 -23.07 -6.57 -26.73
N GLU A 387 -22.94 -5.76 -27.79
CA GLU A 387 -22.18 -6.14 -28.99
C GLU A 387 -20.68 -5.92 -28.85
N ASP A 388 -20.25 -5.02 -27.96
CA ASP A 388 -18.84 -4.72 -27.75
C ASP A 388 -18.05 -5.93 -27.21
N ALA A 389 -16.80 -6.05 -27.66
CA ALA A 389 -15.86 -7.01 -27.08
C ALA A 389 -15.59 -6.65 -25.61
N VAL A 390 -15.63 -7.66 -24.74
CA VAL A 390 -15.41 -7.52 -23.30
C VAL A 390 -14.28 -8.41 -22.83
N VAL A 391 -13.64 -7.99 -21.75
CA VAL A 391 -12.56 -8.72 -21.09
C VAL A 391 -12.86 -8.82 -19.61
N GLU A 392 -12.38 -9.90 -19.01
CA GLU A 392 -12.22 -10.00 -17.57
C GLU A 392 -10.92 -9.28 -17.19
N LEU A 393 -11.02 -8.30 -16.31
CA LEU A 393 -9.93 -7.56 -15.74
C LEU A 393 -9.85 -7.92 -14.25
N GLU A 394 -8.74 -8.53 -13.88
CA GLU A 394 -8.39 -8.85 -12.51
C GLU A 394 -7.24 -7.95 -12.06
N LEU A 395 -7.41 -7.27 -10.94
CA LEU A 395 -6.44 -6.35 -10.39
C LEU A 395 -6.07 -6.77 -8.97
N ILE A 396 -4.78 -6.73 -8.66
CA ILE A 396 -4.29 -6.70 -7.27
C ILE A 396 -3.99 -5.24 -6.96
N CYS A 397 -4.59 -4.72 -5.90
CA CYS A 397 -4.53 -3.32 -5.52
C CYS A 397 -3.97 -3.16 -4.10
N GLU A 398 -3.30 -2.03 -3.89
CA GLU A 398 -2.89 -1.50 -2.61
C GLU A 398 -3.89 -0.44 -2.16
N TYR A 399 -4.28 -0.47 -0.88
CA TYR A 399 -5.05 0.57 -0.22
C TYR A 399 -4.24 1.15 0.94
N ILE A 400 -4.10 2.48 0.98
CA ILE A 400 -3.31 3.17 2.01
C ILE A 400 -4.21 4.00 2.92
N PHE A 401 -4.13 3.74 4.23
CA PHE A 401 -4.73 4.58 5.26
C PHE A 401 -3.65 5.40 5.96
N SER A 402 -3.88 6.71 6.15
CA SER A 402 -3.03 7.51 7.03
C SER A 402 -3.43 7.24 8.48
N THR A 403 -2.49 6.76 9.29
CA THR A 403 -2.71 6.43 10.71
C THR A 403 -3.28 7.63 11.48
N LYS A 404 -2.81 8.85 11.16
CA LYS A 404 -3.26 10.10 11.78
C LYS A 404 -4.77 10.35 11.72
N GLY A 405 -5.46 9.82 10.70
CA GLY A 405 -6.89 10.04 10.49
C GLY A 405 -7.81 9.13 11.32
N TYR A 406 -7.31 7.99 11.80
CA TYR A 406 -8.17 6.94 12.35
C TYR A 406 -7.55 6.09 13.46
N ASP A 407 -6.29 6.33 13.85
CA ASP A 407 -5.65 5.56 14.91
C ASP A 407 -6.37 5.74 16.27
N ASP A 408 -7.05 6.87 16.49
CA ASP A 408 -7.86 7.13 17.69
C ASP A 408 -9.03 6.13 17.85
N ILE A 409 -9.58 5.66 16.73
CA ILE A 409 -10.69 4.69 16.70
C ILE A 409 -10.23 3.25 16.47
N LYS A 410 -8.95 3.02 16.14
CA LYS A 410 -8.43 1.67 15.94
C LYS A 410 -8.46 0.88 17.26
N PRO A 411 -9.09 -0.33 17.31
CA PRO A 411 -9.15 -1.11 18.53
C PRO A 411 -7.77 -1.51 19.08
N ALA A 412 -7.64 -1.53 20.40
CA ALA A 412 -6.38 -1.89 21.06
C ALA A 412 -5.91 -3.31 20.73
N SER A 413 -6.84 -4.25 20.51
CA SER A 413 -6.53 -5.63 20.08
C SER A 413 -5.81 -5.66 18.73
N VAL A 414 -6.22 -4.79 17.80
CA VAL A 414 -5.64 -4.69 16.46
C VAL A 414 -4.27 -4.01 16.51
N LYS A 415 -4.13 -2.92 17.29
CA LYS A 415 -2.83 -2.25 17.49
C LYS A 415 -1.76 -3.21 18.03
N LYS A 416 -2.12 -4.03 19.02
CA LYS A 416 -1.20 -5.02 19.62
C LYS A 416 -0.74 -6.06 18.60
N SER A 417 -1.64 -6.57 17.75
CA SER A 417 -1.26 -7.56 16.74
C SER A 417 -0.26 -7.01 15.71
N GLN A 418 -0.38 -5.74 15.32
CA GLN A 418 0.55 -5.10 14.38
C GLN A 418 1.96 -5.00 15.01
N ILE A 419 2.06 -4.57 16.27
CA ILE A 419 3.35 -4.40 16.97
C ILE A 419 4.09 -5.72 17.10
N ILE A 420 3.40 -6.79 17.51
CA ILE A 420 4.00 -8.12 17.73
C ILE A 420 4.60 -8.65 16.43
N GLN A 421 3.93 -8.44 15.30
CA GLN A 421 4.39 -8.89 13.99
C GLN A 421 5.51 -8.04 13.39
N THR A 422 5.70 -6.79 13.85
CA THR A 422 6.84 -5.94 13.44
C THR A 422 8.14 -6.18 14.24
N MET A 423 8.11 -6.97 15.31
CA MET A 423 9.31 -7.35 16.08
C MET A 423 9.96 -8.73 15.80
N PRO A 424 9.93 -9.36 14.59
CA PRO A 424 10.51 -10.70 14.42
C PRO A 424 12.04 -10.75 14.45
N GLY A 425 12.74 -9.61 14.54
CA GLY A 425 14.19 -9.53 14.36
C GLY A 425 15.01 -9.01 15.55
N MET A 426 14.41 -8.62 16.67
CA MET A 426 15.16 -8.07 17.82
C MET A 426 15.55 -9.12 18.88
N LEU A 427 15.16 -10.38 18.73
CA LEU A 427 15.51 -11.47 19.66
C LEU A 427 16.42 -12.56 19.05
N ASP A 428 17.01 -12.33 17.87
CA ASP A 428 18.05 -13.20 17.32
C ASP A 428 19.41 -12.48 17.23
N SER A 429 19.87 -11.92 18.35
CA SER A 429 21.24 -11.49 18.53
C SER A 429 22.12 -12.70 18.85
N GLY A 430 22.40 -13.53 17.84
CA GLY A 430 23.19 -14.75 18.03
C GLY A 430 23.96 -15.27 16.81
N ARG A 431 23.83 -14.68 15.63
CA ARG A 431 24.65 -15.04 14.47
C ARG A 431 25.39 -13.85 13.91
N SER A 432 26.64 -13.72 14.33
CA SER A 432 27.64 -12.89 13.67
C SER A 432 27.78 -13.35 12.21
N TYR A 433 27.35 -12.50 11.28
CA TYR A 433 27.66 -12.69 9.87
C TYR A 433 29.16 -12.39 9.68
N ILE A 434 29.94 -13.42 9.36
CA ILE A 434 31.34 -13.27 8.98
C ILE A 434 31.34 -13.02 7.47
N GLY A 435 31.78 -11.83 7.05
CA GLY A 435 31.95 -11.52 5.62
C GLY A 435 32.97 -12.46 4.95
N PRO A 436 33.00 -12.54 3.61
CA PRO A 436 33.92 -13.42 2.87
C PRO A 436 35.41 -13.18 3.17
N ASP A 437 35.73 -12.06 3.83
CA ASP A 437 37.03 -11.56 4.22
C ASP A 437 37.33 -11.78 5.72
N GLY A 438 36.46 -12.46 6.47
CA GLY A 438 36.74 -12.91 7.84
C GLY A 438 36.66 -11.83 8.92
N ILE A 439 36.24 -10.61 8.57
CA ILE A 439 36.17 -9.48 9.49
C ILE A 439 34.74 -9.34 10.04
N PRO A 440 34.53 -9.37 11.36
CA PRO A 440 33.22 -9.12 11.95
C PRO A 440 32.84 -7.65 11.77
N VAL A 441 31.75 -7.39 11.05
CA VAL A 441 31.18 -6.04 10.91
C VAL A 441 30.18 -5.82 12.03
N THR A 442 30.58 -5.07 13.06
CA THR A 442 29.65 -4.48 14.03
C THR A 442 28.97 -3.27 13.39
N ARG A 443 27.63 -3.23 13.44
CA ARG A 443 26.87 -2.01 13.12
C ARG A 443 27.05 -0.96 14.20
#